data_AF-E6PEL8-F1
#
_entry.id   AF-E6PEL8-F1
#
_cell.length_a   1.000
_cell.length_b   1.000
_cell.length_c   1.000
_cell.angle_alpha   90.00
_cell.angle_beta   90.00
_cell.angle_gamma   90.00
#
_symmetry.space_group_name_H-M   'P 1'
#
loop_
_entity.id
_entity.type
_entity.pdbx_description
1 polymer ?
#
loop_
_entity_poly.entity_id
_entity_poly.type
_entity_poly.pdbx_seq_one_letter_code
_entity_poly.pdbx_strand_id
1 'polypeptide(L)'
;MRASRTTPSVAAAAGASDAQKKAAASRAASAKVRHPRREEDRMVHRRFALVFALLLVGFASAPTPSPSPTHPPSLLRRLENFLMLHGVHPPPAKPAGPASPKSYPVHGSMIVRPNAAVRVSCGRGFVACYIHVIASAQNNARLEGVLWGPKALLVHLHVTGSPRSPHFWLGVDDRYASRDRAHAYLRARLYLPIAASLDATGISGAYEVSGLRGACTFDVASMELGVAGCSKLDAMTVAGSVSVTLLPGIWPNVRVRTESGAIVLSVPPGFRGRVHARSLEGNVLNPLDSGFDEGRLELQSLSGRIEVQTSP
;
A
#
# COMPACT_ATOMS: atom_id res chain seq x y z
N MET A 1 -7.51 -51.61 81.64
CA MET A 1 -6.16 -51.42 81.04
C MET A 1 -6.31 -51.01 79.59
N ARG A 2 -5.68 -49.88 79.19
CA ARG A 2 -5.40 -49.42 77.80
C ARG A 2 -6.63 -49.09 76.93
N ALA A 3 -6.64 -48.08 76.06
CA ALA A 3 -5.79 -46.92 75.82
C ALA A 3 -6.63 -45.89 75.03
N SER A 4 -6.36 -44.63 75.27
CA SER A 4 -6.89 -43.43 74.63
C SER A 4 -6.65 -43.38 73.11
N ARG A 5 -7.68 -43.00 72.34
CA ARG A 5 -7.54 -42.51 70.96
C ARG A 5 -8.19 -41.14 70.84
N THR A 6 -7.34 -40.14 70.68
CA THR A 6 -7.65 -38.75 70.37
C THR A 6 -7.98 -38.59 68.89
N THR A 7 -9.07 -37.89 68.60
CA THR A 7 -9.52 -37.40 67.29
C THR A 7 -8.79 -36.12 66.89
N PRO A 8 -8.39 -35.91 65.62
CA PRO A 8 -8.19 -34.58 65.08
C PRO A 8 -9.46 -34.07 64.38
N SER A 9 -9.90 -32.92 64.85
CA SER A 9 -10.94 -32.04 64.29
C SER A 9 -10.49 -31.49 62.93
N VAL A 10 -11.30 -31.70 61.89
CA VAL A 10 -11.19 -30.98 60.60
C VAL A 10 -12.38 -30.03 60.50
N ALA A 11 -12.17 -28.80 60.95
CA ALA A 11 -13.04 -27.66 60.68
C ALA A 11 -12.15 -26.44 60.51
N ALA A 12 -11.96 -25.98 59.28
CA ALA A 12 -11.70 -24.58 58.90
C ALA A 12 -11.16 -24.50 57.45
N ALA A 13 -12.04 -24.20 56.49
CA ALA A 13 -11.64 -23.55 55.23
C ALA A 13 -12.89 -23.01 54.50
N ALA A 14 -13.59 -22.05 55.11
CA ALA A 14 -14.59 -21.25 54.42
C ALA A 14 -14.43 -19.79 54.86
N GLY A 15 -13.70 -19.00 54.07
CA GLY A 15 -13.47 -17.60 54.41
C GLY A 15 -12.46 -16.87 53.52
N ALA A 16 -12.34 -17.23 52.23
CA ALA A 16 -11.70 -16.33 51.29
C ALA A 16 -12.73 -15.25 50.92
N SER A 17 -12.53 -14.03 51.44
CA SER A 17 -13.45 -12.91 51.29
C SER A 17 -13.70 -12.57 49.82
N ASP A 18 -14.92 -12.18 49.49
CA ASP A 18 -15.33 -11.78 48.15
C ASP A 18 -14.47 -10.63 47.55
N ALA A 19 -13.76 -9.90 48.41
CA ALA A 19 -12.77 -8.90 48.00
C ALA A 19 -11.55 -9.53 47.31
N GLN A 20 -11.05 -10.68 47.77
CA GLN A 20 -9.95 -11.38 47.12
C GLN A 20 -10.37 -12.03 45.80
N LYS A 21 -11.61 -12.53 45.69
CA LYS A 21 -12.15 -13.02 44.40
C LYS A 21 -12.32 -11.90 43.37
N LYS A 22 -12.79 -10.72 43.77
CA LYS A 22 -12.89 -9.55 42.86
C LYS A 22 -11.52 -9.01 42.45
N ALA A 23 -10.52 -8.99 43.33
CA ALA A 23 -9.16 -8.56 43.00
C ALA A 23 -8.44 -9.53 42.05
N ALA A 24 -8.68 -10.85 42.19
CA ALA A 24 -8.16 -11.84 41.25
C ALA A 24 -8.83 -11.75 39.87
N ALA A 25 -10.14 -11.47 39.81
CA ALA A 25 -10.86 -11.29 38.56
C ALA A 25 -10.41 -10.03 37.79
N SER A 26 -10.12 -8.91 38.48
CA SER A 26 -9.65 -7.68 37.80
C SER A 26 -8.21 -7.81 37.28
N ARG A 27 -7.34 -8.55 37.98
CA ARG A 27 -5.97 -8.86 37.50
C ARG A 27 -5.98 -9.82 36.30
N ALA A 28 -6.91 -10.77 36.26
CA ALA A 28 -7.10 -11.64 35.09
C ALA A 28 -7.67 -10.90 33.86
N ALA A 29 -8.52 -9.89 34.07
CA ALA A 29 -9.04 -9.05 32.99
C ALA A 29 -7.98 -8.08 32.41
N SER A 30 -7.04 -7.61 33.25
CA SER A 30 -6.00 -6.67 32.82
C SER A 30 -4.81 -7.33 32.09
N ALA A 31 -4.65 -8.66 32.21
CA ALA A 31 -3.55 -9.42 31.59
C ALA A 31 -3.82 -9.86 30.14
N LYS A 32 -4.99 -9.55 29.57
CA LYS A 32 -5.41 -10.03 28.23
C LYS A 32 -5.74 -8.91 27.24
N VAL A 33 -5.15 -7.73 27.41
CA VAL A 33 -5.10 -6.72 26.34
C VAL A 33 -3.94 -7.11 25.41
N ARG A 34 -4.16 -8.15 24.58
CA ARG A 34 -3.30 -8.39 23.42
C ARG A 34 -3.44 -7.17 22.52
N HIS A 35 -2.38 -6.36 22.42
CA HIS A 35 -2.39 -5.19 21.56
C HIS A 35 -2.70 -5.60 20.11
N PRO A 36 -3.82 -5.16 19.53
CA PRO A 36 -4.22 -5.52 18.15
C PRO A 36 -3.17 -5.07 17.11
N ARG A 37 -2.32 -4.09 17.44
CA ARG A 37 -1.21 -3.64 16.60
C ARG A 37 -0.22 -4.75 16.22
N ARG A 38 0.03 -5.72 17.10
CA ARG A 38 1.04 -6.77 16.85
C ARG A 38 0.57 -7.81 15.83
N GLU A 39 -0.74 -7.89 15.59
CA GLU A 39 -1.35 -8.84 14.66
C GLU A 39 -1.50 -8.22 13.26
N GLU A 40 -1.80 -6.92 13.18
CA GLU A 40 -1.76 -6.15 11.92
C GLU A 40 -0.36 -6.15 11.30
N ASP A 41 0.69 -5.87 12.07
CA ASP A 41 2.07 -5.88 11.54
C ASP A 41 2.50 -7.27 11.04
N ARG A 42 1.99 -8.36 11.66
CA ARG A 42 2.21 -9.74 11.20
C ARG A 42 1.46 -10.07 9.91
N MET A 43 0.25 -9.55 9.74
CA MET A 43 -0.51 -9.72 8.50
C MET A 43 0.13 -8.98 7.34
N VAL A 44 0.66 -7.77 7.58
CA VAL A 44 1.44 -7.02 6.58
C VAL A 44 2.71 -7.80 6.20
N HIS A 45 3.45 -8.33 7.17
CA HIS A 45 4.62 -9.17 6.90
C HIS A 45 4.27 -10.47 6.15
N ARG A 46 3.10 -11.08 6.39
CA ARG A 46 2.66 -12.27 5.65
C ARG A 46 2.26 -11.96 4.22
N ARG A 47 1.55 -10.84 3.98
CA ARG A 47 1.25 -10.38 2.62
C ARG A 47 2.52 -10.01 1.88
N PHE A 48 3.46 -9.37 2.57
CA PHE A 48 4.79 -9.09 2.05
C PHE A 48 5.55 -10.36 1.71
N ALA A 49 5.61 -11.33 2.61
CA ALA A 49 6.24 -12.62 2.35
C ALA A 49 5.58 -13.36 1.19
N LEU A 50 4.25 -13.22 1.00
CA LEU A 50 3.53 -13.81 -0.13
C LEU A 50 3.85 -13.08 -1.44
N VAL A 51 3.81 -11.75 -1.48
CA VAL A 51 4.17 -10.96 -2.67
C VAL A 51 5.64 -11.20 -3.03
N PHE A 52 6.52 -11.15 -2.04
CA PHE A 52 7.94 -11.47 -2.18
C PHE A 52 8.16 -12.94 -2.61
N ALA A 53 7.43 -13.90 -2.05
CA ALA A 53 7.50 -15.30 -2.49
C ALA A 53 6.96 -15.47 -3.90
N LEU A 54 5.89 -14.79 -4.31
CA LEU A 54 5.37 -14.81 -5.67
C LEU A 54 6.36 -14.20 -6.66
N LEU A 55 7.02 -13.11 -6.27
CA LEU A 55 8.14 -12.54 -7.02
C LEU A 55 9.28 -13.56 -7.14
N LEU A 56 9.69 -14.21 -6.04
CA LEU A 56 10.74 -15.23 -6.01
C LEU A 56 10.39 -16.52 -6.78
N VAL A 57 9.14 -16.96 -6.78
CA VAL A 57 8.70 -18.14 -7.55
C VAL A 57 8.73 -17.84 -9.06
N GLY A 58 8.48 -16.59 -9.46
CA GLY A 58 8.75 -16.12 -10.82
C GLY A 58 10.23 -16.26 -11.24
N PHE A 59 11.18 -16.16 -10.29
CA PHE A 59 12.62 -16.36 -10.54
C PHE A 59 13.03 -17.83 -10.69
N ALA A 60 12.36 -18.76 -10.01
CA ALA A 60 12.76 -20.18 -10.02
C ALA A 60 12.48 -20.91 -11.36
N SER A 61 11.76 -20.27 -12.28
CA SER A 61 11.40 -20.85 -13.59
C SER A 61 12.21 -20.30 -14.77
N ALA A 62 13.20 -19.42 -14.53
CA ALA A 62 14.13 -18.99 -15.58
C ALA A 62 15.20 -20.09 -15.80
N PRO A 63 15.51 -20.47 -17.05
CA PRO A 63 16.58 -21.41 -17.32
C PRO A 63 17.89 -20.85 -16.75
N THR A 64 18.52 -21.60 -15.84
CA THR A 64 19.80 -21.27 -15.24
C THR A 64 20.86 -21.17 -16.34
N PRO A 65 21.52 -20.01 -16.55
CA PRO A 65 22.75 -20.00 -17.32
C PRO A 65 23.81 -20.83 -16.59
N SER A 66 24.58 -21.58 -17.36
CA SER A 66 25.71 -22.42 -16.92
C SER A 66 26.54 -21.73 -15.83
N PRO A 67 26.86 -22.41 -14.71
CA PRO A 67 27.55 -21.79 -13.59
C PRO A 67 28.99 -21.44 -13.95
N SER A 68 29.34 -20.15 -13.94
CA SER A 68 30.73 -19.74 -13.72
C SER A 68 30.94 -19.56 -12.20
N PRO A 69 32.10 -19.95 -11.65
CA PRO A 69 32.31 -19.98 -10.22
C PRO A 69 32.95 -18.67 -9.75
N THR A 70 32.16 -17.62 -9.50
CA THR A 70 32.62 -16.49 -8.67
C THR A 70 31.44 -15.75 -8.04
N HIS A 71 31.28 -15.94 -6.73
CA HIS A 71 30.42 -15.23 -5.76
C HIS A 71 28.89 -15.15 -6.04
N PRO A 72 28.04 -15.54 -5.07
CA PRO A 72 26.61 -15.24 -5.17
C PRO A 72 26.41 -13.72 -5.19
N PRO A 73 25.63 -13.15 -6.13
CA PRO A 73 25.37 -11.71 -6.16
C PRO A 73 24.64 -11.30 -4.87
N SER A 74 25.08 -10.19 -4.28
CA SER A 74 24.46 -9.60 -3.08
C SER A 74 22.96 -9.33 -3.30
N LEU A 75 22.18 -9.33 -2.22
CA LEU A 75 20.75 -8.99 -2.26
C LEU A 75 20.50 -7.64 -2.96
N LEU A 76 21.39 -6.66 -2.76
CA LEU A 76 21.42 -5.38 -3.47
C LEU A 76 21.54 -5.56 -5.00
N ARG A 77 22.45 -6.40 -5.49
CA ARG A 77 22.61 -6.63 -6.94
C ARG A 77 21.43 -7.41 -7.56
N ARG A 78 20.73 -8.22 -6.75
CA ARG A 78 19.46 -8.87 -7.14
C ARG A 78 18.31 -7.89 -7.18
N LEU A 79 18.27 -6.94 -6.24
CA LEU A 79 17.31 -5.84 -6.20
C LEU A 79 17.56 -4.85 -7.34
N GLU A 80 18.82 -4.51 -7.65
CA GLU A 80 19.21 -3.69 -8.80
C GLU A 80 18.85 -4.37 -10.12
N ASN A 81 19.11 -5.68 -10.26
CA ASN A 81 18.65 -6.43 -11.44
C ASN A 81 17.13 -6.48 -11.52
N PHE A 82 16.41 -6.55 -10.39
CA PHE A 82 14.95 -6.48 -10.34
C PHE A 82 14.43 -5.08 -10.74
N LEU A 83 15.01 -4.01 -10.20
CA LEU A 83 14.68 -2.62 -10.55
C LEU A 83 15.02 -2.29 -12.02
N MET A 84 16.11 -2.87 -12.55
CA MET A 84 16.47 -2.78 -13.98
C MET A 84 15.56 -3.64 -14.87
N LEU A 85 15.08 -4.79 -14.38
CA LEU A 85 14.10 -5.64 -15.09
C LEU A 85 12.68 -5.07 -15.05
N HIS A 86 12.33 -4.32 -14.02
CA HIS A 86 11.02 -3.71 -13.81
C HIS A 86 11.02 -2.19 -14.00
N GLY A 87 12.04 -1.68 -14.70
CA GLY A 87 12.34 -0.27 -14.95
C GLY A 87 11.18 0.66 -14.65
N VAL A 88 11.31 1.39 -13.54
CA VAL A 88 10.55 2.63 -13.29
C VAL A 88 11.05 3.64 -14.33
N HIS A 89 10.64 3.42 -15.57
CA HIS A 89 10.83 4.39 -16.63
C HIS A 89 9.65 5.34 -16.56
N PRO A 90 9.87 6.66 -16.71
CA PRO A 90 8.78 7.56 -17.05
C PRO A 90 8.02 6.95 -18.24
N PRO A 91 6.69 7.08 -18.31
CA PRO A 91 5.90 6.47 -19.37
C PRO A 91 6.61 6.79 -20.69
N PRO A 92 6.98 5.77 -21.49
CA PRO A 92 7.78 6.01 -22.68
C PRO A 92 7.05 7.07 -23.51
N ALA A 93 7.76 8.15 -23.85
CA ALA A 93 7.21 9.18 -24.72
C ALA A 93 6.63 8.45 -25.95
N LYS A 94 5.41 8.82 -26.36
CA LYS A 94 4.75 8.22 -27.52
C LYS A 94 5.78 8.18 -28.66
N PRO A 95 6.19 7.01 -29.17
CA PRO A 95 7.31 6.93 -30.10
C PRO A 95 6.97 7.76 -31.34
N ALA A 96 7.82 8.74 -31.66
CA ALA A 96 7.62 9.70 -32.74
C ALA A 96 7.92 9.13 -34.15
N GLY A 97 7.82 7.80 -34.30
CA GLY A 97 8.12 7.09 -35.55
C GLY A 97 6.89 6.90 -36.46
N PRO A 98 7.09 6.59 -37.76
CA PRO A 98 6.04 6.54 -38.77
C PRO A 98 5.01 5.40 -38.58
N ALA A 99 5.28 4.44 -37.69
CA ALA A 99 4.33 3.43 -37.25
C ALA A 99 3.98 3.67 -35.78
N SER A 100 3.11 4.65 -35.52
CA SER A 100 2.58 4.83 -34.17
C SER A 100 1.94 3.52 -33.71
N PRO A 101 2.34 2.96 -32.55
CA PRO A 101 1.78 1.71 -32.07
C PRO A 101 0.26 1.82 -31.97
N LYS A 102 -0.45 0.79 -32.43
CA LYS A 102 -1.92 0.72 -32.34
C LYS A 102 -2.33 0.95 -30.89
N SER A 103 -3.23 1.91 -30.71
CA SER A 103 -3.78 2.29 -29.41
C SER A 103 -5.22 1.84 -29.31
N TYR A 104 -5.61 1.31 -28.15
CA TYR A 104 -6.96 0.79 -27.92
C TYR A 104 -7.63 1.60 -26.80
N PRO A 105 -8.76 2.27 -27.06
CA PRO A 105 -9.46 3.01 -26.02
C PRO A 105 -10.04 2.04 -24.98
N VAL A 106 -10.02 2.47 -23.72
CA VAL A 106 -10.62 1.76 -22.60
C VAL A 106 -11.55 2.70 -21.88
N HIS A 107 -12.79 2.26 -21.66
CA HIS A 107 -13.79 3.02 -20.93
C HIS A 107 -14.56 2.10 -20.00
N GLY A 108 -14.74 2.51 -18.75
CA GLY A 108 -15.66 1.87 -17.82
C GLY A 108 -16.27 2.90 -16.89
N SER A 109 -17.55 2.74 -16.56
CA SER A 109 -18.22 3.63 -15.63
C SER A 109 -19.18 2.86 -14.73
N MET A 110 -19.38 3.36 -13.52
CA MET A 110 -20.39 2.86 -12.59
C MET A 110 -20.94 4.03 -11.77
N ILE A 111 -22.26 4.04 -11.56
CA ILE A 111 -22.88 4.96 -10.61
C ILE A 111 -22.50 4.52 -9.20
N VAL A 112 -22.01 5.44 -8.38
CA VAL A 112 -21.52 5.15 -7.03
C VAL A 112 -22.20 6.03 -6.01
N ARG A 113 -22.29 5.54 -4.77
CA ARG A 113 -22.77 6.36 -3.67
C ARG A 113 -21.72 7.41 -3.27
N PRO A 114 -22.14 8.56 -2.72
CA PRO A 114 -21.25 9.40 -1.94
C PRO A 114 -20.59 8.53 -0.86
N ASN A 115 -19.26 8.62 -0.72
CA ASN A 115 -18.44 7.80 0.19
C ASN A 115 -18.28 6.32 -0.18
N ALA A 116 -18.54 5.92 -1.43
CA ALA A 116 -18.22 4.58 -1.90
C ALA A 116 -16.72 4.27 -1.77
N ALA A 117 -16.39 3.01 -1.48
CA ALA A 117 -15.01 2.52 -1.45
C ALA A 117 -14.67 1.89 -2.81
N VAL A 118 -14.02 2.68 -3.67
CA VAL A 118 -13.67 2.29 -5.03
C VAL A 118 -12.36 1.55 -5.04
N ARG A 119 -12.39 0.32 -5.56
CA ARG A 119 -11.20 -0.50 -5.74
C ARG A 119 -10.67 -0.38 -7.15
N VAL A 120 -9.36 -0.28 -7.28
CA VAL A 120 -8.65 -0.31 -8.57
C VAL A 120 -7.53 -1.33 -8.46
N SER A 121 -7.56 -2.33 -9.33
CA SER A 121 -6.47 -3.29 -9.40
C SER A 121 -5.87 -3.24 -10.80
N CYS A 122 -4.59 -2.88 -10.87
CA CYS A 122 -3.83 -3.00 -12.10
C CYS A 122 -2.54 -3.80 -11.86
N GLY A 123 -1.98 -4.38 -12.93
CA GLY A 123 -0.63 -4.93 -12.93
C GLY A 123 -0.57 -6.43 -13.16
N ARG A 124 -1.72 -7.12 -13.17
CA ARG A 124 -1.73 -8.56 -13.46
C ARG A 124 -1.38 -8.81 -14.93
N GLY A 125 -0.41 -9.69 -15.18
CA GLY A 125 0.03 -10.04 -16.53
C GLY A 125 0.92 -9.01 -17.23
N PHE A 126 1.81 -8.36 -16.49
CA PHE A 126 2.84 -7.44 -17.02
C PHE A 126 2.30 -6.15 -17.66
N VAL A 127 1.17 -5.64 -17.14
CA VAL A 127 0.61 -4.34 -17.55
C VAL A 127 1.19 -3.23 -16.68
N ALA A 128 1.90 -2.28 -17.26
CA ALA A 128 2.31 -1.06 -16.58
C ALA A 128 1.20 -0.02 -16.62
N CYS A 129 0.80 0.50 -15.46
CA CYS A 129 -0.37 1.36 -15.31
C CYS A 129 -0.01 2.76 -14.83
N TYR A 130 -0.36 3.77 -15.62
CA TYR A 130 -0.26 5.18 -15.27
C TYR A 130 -1.67 5.74 -15.09
N ILE A 131 -2.14 5.79 -13.84
CA ILE A 131 -3.52 6.16 -13.51
C ILE A 131 -3.54 7.48 -12.76
N HIS A 132 -4.17 8.49 -13.36
CA HIS A 132 -4.46 9.77 -12.72
C HIS A 132 -5.86 9.74 -12.12
N VAL A 133 -5.96 9.70 -10.79
CA VAL A 133 -7.21 9.75 -10.06
C VAL A 133 -7.58 11.20 -9.79
N ILE A 134 -8.75 11.59 -10.27
CA ILE A 134 -9.25 12.96 -10.25
C ILE A 134 -10.55 12.99 -9.46
N ALA A 135 -10.60 13.79 -8.40
CA ALA A 135 -11.84 14.04 -7.70
C ALA A 135 -12.86 14.78 -8.58
N SER A 136 -14.11 14.34 -8.53
CA SER A 136 -15.22 14.80 -9.34
C SER A 136 -16.42 15.15 -8.46
N ALA A 137 -17.17 16.17 -8.84
CA ALA A 137 -18.45 16.50 -8.22
C ALA A 137 -19.57 15.50 -8.61
N GLN A 138 -19.33 14.65 -9.61
CA GLN A 138 -20.30 13.67 -10.09
C GLN A 138 -20.32 12.42 -9.19
N ASN A 139 -21.49 11.82 -9.02
CA ASN A 139 -21.69 10.57 -8.27
C ASN A 139 -21.45 9.32 -9.15
N ASN A 140 -20.42 9.36 -10.00
CA ASN A 140 -19.99 8.24 -10.82
C ASN A 140 -18.50 7.99 -10.63
N ALA A 141 -18.11 6.72 -10.63
CA ALA A 141 -16.73 6.33 -10.85
C ALA A 141 -16.57 6.06 -12.34
N ARG A 142 -15.64 6.75 -13.00
CA ARG A 142 -15.43 6.65 -14.46
C ARG A 142 -13.96 6.52 -14.77
N LEU A 143 -13.59 5.46 -15.45
CA LEU A 143 -12.25 5.20 -15.94
C LEU A 143 -12.22 5.40 -17.46
N GLU A 144 -11.34 6.29 -17.91
CA GLU A 144 -11.10 6.59 -19.32
C GLU A 144 -9.61 6.47 -19.60
N GLY A 145 -9.22 5.73 -20.63
CA GLY A 145 -7.81 5.53 -20.90
C GLY A 145 -7.52 4.96 -22.28
N VAL A 146 -6.23 4.74 -22.49
CA VAL A 146 -5.69 4.19 -23.73
C VAL A 146 -4.66 3.13 -23.38
N LEU A 147 -4.79 1.97 -24.03
CA LEU A 147 -3.83 0.88 -24.00
C LEU A 147 -2.93 0.93 -25.23
N TRP A 148 -1.65 0.62 -25.06
CA TRP A 148 -0.73 0.43 -26.19
C TRP A 148 0.35 -0.62 -25.86
N GLY A 149 1.09 -1.02 -26.89
CA GLY A 149 2.13 -2.04 -26.81
C GLY A 149 1.72 -3.39 -27.41
N PRO A 150 2.65 -4.35 -27.51
CA PRO A 150 2.44 -5.60 -28.24
C PRO A 150 1.28 -6.45 -27.71
N LYS A 151 1.03 -6.41 -26.40
CA LYS A 151 -0.03 -7.18 -25.74
C LYS A 151 -1.28 -6.37 -25.36
N ALA A 152 -1.42 -5.14 -25.88
CA ALA A 152 -2.54 -4.26 -25.51
C ALA A 152 -3.91 -4.88 -25.76
N LEU A 153 -4.06 -5.68 -26.82
CA LEU A 153 -5.29 -6.40 -27.17
C LEU A 153 -5.69 -7.50 -26.18
N LEU A 154 -4.75 -7.94 -25.34
CA LEU A 154 -4.97 -9.00 -24.34
C LEU A 154 -5.36 -8.43 -22.97
N VAL A 155 -5.31 -7.10 -22.80
CA VAL A 155 -5.67 -6.45 -21.55
C VAL A 155 -7.18 -6.22 -21.55
N HIS A 156 -7.83 -6.70 -20.50
CA HIS A 156 -9.25 -6.52 -20.29
C HIS A 156 -9.49 -5.55 -19.13
N LEU A 157 -10.46 -4.66 -19.32
CA LEU A 157 -11.08 -3.92 -18.23
C LEU A 157 -12.33 -4.68 -17.78
N HIS A 158 -12.36 -5.10 -16.54
CA HIS A 158 -13.55 -5.63 -15.88
C HIS A 158 -14.03 -4.61 -14.84
N VAL A 159 -15.28 -4.20 -14.95
CA VAL A 159 -15.94 -3.38 -13.92
C VAL A 159 -16.93 -4.27 -13.19
N THR A 160 -16.66 -4.54 -11.91
CA THR A 160 -17.46 -5.44 -11.07
C THR A 160 -17.80 -4.77 -9.74
N GLY A 161 -18.51 -5.49 -8.87
CA GLY A 161 -18.88 -5.01 -7.54
C GLY A 161 -20.25 -4.34 -7.49
N SER A 162 -20.42 -3.41 -6.56
CA SER A 162 -21.70 -2.72 -6.31
C SER A 162 -21.51 -1.20 -6.26
N PRO A 163 -22.59 -0.39 -6.33
CA PRO A 163 -22.49 1.07 -6.18
C PRO A 163 -21.85 1.55 -4.86
N ARG A 164 -21.71 0.69 -3.85
CA ARG A 164 -21.01 1.00 -2.59
C ARG A 164 -19.53 0.61 -2.61
N SER A 165 -19.18 -0.36 -3.44
CA SER A 165 -17.81 -0.85 -3.59
C SER A 165 -17.59 -1.33 -5.02
N PRO A 166 -17.43 -0.41 -5.97
CA PRO A 166 -17.08 -0.76 -7.35
C PRO A 166 -15.64 -1.24 -7.40
N HIS A 167 -15.35 -2.13 -8.33
CA HIS A 167 -14.00 -2.62 -8.58
C HIS A 167 -13.66 -2.55 -10.06
N PHE A 168 -12.67 -1.72 -10.38
CA PHE A 168 -12.06 -1.64 -11.71
C PHE A 168 -10.84 -2.55 -11.72
N TRP A 169 -10.92 -3.64 -12.47
CA TRP A 169 -9.81 -4.57 -12.65
C TRP A 169 -9.25 -4.45 -14.06
N LEU A 170 -7.96 -4.18 -14.16
CA LEU A 170 -7.22 -4.05 -15.41
C LEU A 170 -6.08 -5.07 -15.42
N GLY A 171 -6.13 -6.02 -16.33
CA GLY A 171 -5.10 -7.04 -16.42
C GLY A 171 -5.26 -7.90 -17.65
N VAL A 172 -4.26 -8.74 -17.88
CA VAL A 172 -4.33 -9.83 -18.85
C VAL A 172 -4.94 -11.04 -18.16
N ASP A 173 -5.86 -11.75 -18.83
CA ASP A 173 -6.40 -13.02 -18.33
C ASP A 173 -5.24 -14.00 -18.08
N ASP A 174 -5.28 -14.74 -16.96
CA ASP A 174 -4.24 -15.68 -16.56
C ASP A 174 -3.92 -16.70 -17.68
N ARG A 175 -4.89 -16.99 -18.56
CA ARG A 175 -4.72 -17.85 -19.74
C ARG A 175 -3.71 -17.31 -20.76
N TYR A 176 -3.52 -15.99 -20.82
CA TYR A 176 -2.59 -15.32 -21.72
C TYR A 176 -1.35 -14.77 -21.00
N ALA A 177 -1.19 -15.08 -19.71
CA ALA A 177 0.03 -14.80 -18.96
C ALA A 177 1.16 -15.72 -19.43
N SER A 178 1.58 -15.58 -20.69
CA SER A 178 2.78 -16.24 -21.19
C SER A 178 4.01 -15.68 -20.47
N ARG A 179 5.07 -16.50 -20.35
CA ARG A 179 6.39 -16.09 -19.83
C ARG A 179 7.06 -14.97 -20.63
N ASP A 180 6.45 -14.56 -21.73
CA ASP A 180 7.00 -13.57 -22.63
C ASP A 180 6.87 -12.17 -22.05
N ARG A 181 8.00 -11.46 -21.99
CA ARG A 181 8.20 -10.16 -21.31
C ARG A 181 7.54 -8.98 -22.03
N ALA A 182 6.81 -9.21 -23.12
CA ALA A 182 6.17 -8.12 -23.83
C ALA A 182 5.13 -7.43 -22.93
N HIS A 183 5.34 -6.14 -22.69
CA HIS A 183 4.52 -5.31 -21.81
C HIS A 183 3.34 -4.70 -22.57
N ALA A 184 2.19 -4.61 -21.89
CA ALA A 184 1.14 -3.67 -22.27
C ALA A 184 1.24 -2.46 -21.34
N TYR A 185 0.86 -1.29 -21.85
CA TYR A 185 0.91 -0.04 -21.10
C TYR A 185 -0.48 0.59 -21.10
N LEU A 186 -0.91 1.08 -19.95
CA LEU A 186 -2.15 1.82 -19.77
C LEU A 186 -1.85 3.23 -19.30
N ARG A 187 -2.46 4.22 -19.94
CA ARG A 187 -2.61 5.58 -19.40
C ARG A 187 -4.09 5.85 -19.23
N ALA A 188 -4.51 6.10 -18.00
CA ALA A 188 -5.91 6.29 -17.67
C ALA A 188 -6.12 7.47 -16.73
N ARG A 189 -7.33 8.04 -16.81
CA ARG A 189 -7.90 8.96 -15.85
C ARG A 189 -9.06 8.26 -15.15
N LEU A 190 -9.05 8.29 -13.83
CA LEU A 190 -10.11 7.73 -13.01
C LEU A 190 -10.79 8.88 -12.26
N TYR A 191 -12.00 9.23 -12.69
CA TYR A 191 -12.83 10.21 -12.04
C TYR A 191 -13.60 9.54 -10.91
N LEU A 192 -13.45 10.02 -9.68
CA LEU A 192 -14.16 9.51 -8.48
C LEU A 192 -14.88 10.65 -7.77
N PRO A 193 -16.02 10.40 -7.09
CA PRO A 193 -16.64 11.43 -6.25
C PRO A 193 -15.65 11.95 -5.21
N ILE A 194 -15.68 13.27 -4.92
CA ILE A 194 -14.74 13.91 -3.98
C ILE A 194 -14.63 13.18 -2.63
N ALA A 195 -15.74 12.68 -2.10
CA ALA A 195 -15.77 12.01 -0.80
C ALA A 195 -15.56 10.49 -0.86
N ALA A 196 -15.37 9.92 -2.06
CA ALA A 196 -15.11 8.49 -2.23
C ALA A 196 -13.77 8.09 -1.61
N SER A 197 -13.70 6.84 -1.14
CA SER A 197 -12.43 6.23 -0.73
C SER A 197 -11.84 5.44 -1.89
N LEU A 198 -10.52 5.42 -1.98
CA LEU A 198 -9.76 4.68 -2.99
C LEU A 198 -8.97 3.56 -2.31
N ASP A 199 -9.03 2.38 -2.90
CA ASP A 199 -8.22 1.21 -2.54
C ASP A 199 -7.55 0.70 -3.83
N ALA A 200 -6.27 1.01 -4.00
CA ALA A 200 -5.54 0.79 -5.24
C ALA A 200 -4.42 -0.22 -5.04
N THR A 201 -4.39 -1.23 -5.90
CA THR A 201 -3.33 -2.25 -5.95
C THR A 201 -2.63 -2.21 -7.30
N GLY A 202 -1.30 -2.39 -7.29
CA GLY A 202 -0.48 -2.18 -8.48
C GLY A 202 0.82 -2.97 -8.46
N ILE A 203 1.31 -3.38 -9.63
CA ILE A 203 2.67 -3.97 -9.73
C ILE A 203 3.65 -2.95 -10.31
N SER A 204 3.33 -2.30 -11.43
CA SER A 204 4.22 -1.33 -12.08
C SER A 204 3.47 -0.15 -12.70
N GLY A 205 4.17 0.98 -12.81
CA GLY A 205 3.67 2.24 -13.38
C GLY A 205 3.59 3.36 -12.36
N ALA A 206 2.55 4.20 -12.42
CA ALA A 206 2.34 5.30 -11.50
C ALA A 206 0.87 5.52 -11.12
N TYR A 207 0.64 5.93 -9.89
CA TYR A 207 -0.63 6.50 -9.44
C TYR A 207 -0.41 7.97 -9.10
N GLU A 208 -1.25 8.85 -9.65
CA GLU A 208 -1.29 10.25 -9.25
C GLU A 208 -2.71 10.55 -8.78
N VAL A 209 -2.88 11.06 -7.56
CA VAL A 209 -4.18 11.33 -6.97
C VAL A 209 -4.31 12.80 -6.65
N SER A 210 -5.39 13.43 -7.10
CA SER A 210 -5.66 14.84 -6.86
C SER A 210 -7.09 15.08 -6.35
N GLY A 211 -7.19 15.85 -5.26
CA GLY A 211 -8.44 16.45 -4.78
C GLY A 211 -9.41 15.51 -4.05
N LEU A 212 -9.08 14.23 -3.88
CA LEU A 212 -9.90 13.30 -3.10
C LEU A 212 -9.89 13.71 -1.61
N ARG A 213 -11.05 13.58 -0.94
CA ARG A 213 -11.21 13.84 0.50
C ARG A 213 -11.50 12.59 1.32
N GLY A 214 -11.85 11.48 0.68
CA GLY A 214 -11.99 10.20 1.37
C GLY A 214 -10.66 9.57 1.79
N ALA A 215 -10.71 8.31 2.21
CA ALA A 215 -9.53 7.55 2.56
C ALA A 215 -8.87 6.95 1.31
N CYS A 216 -7.54 6.89 1.30
CA CYS A 216 -6.75 6.35 0.20
C CYS A 216 -5.83 5.25 0.73
N THR A 217 -5.93 4.05 0.16
CA THR A 217 -5.09 2.90 0.49
C THR A 217 -4.35 2.45 -0.76
N PHE A 218 -3.04 2.24 -0.65
CA PHE A 218 -2.20 1.77 -1.75
C PHE A 218 -1.36 0.58 -1.31
N ASP A 219 -1.44 -0.51 -2.08
CA ASP A 219 -0.57 -1.68 -1.96
C ASP A 219 0.07 -1.93 -3.34
N VAL A 220 1.26 -1.35 -3.54
CA VAL A 220 1.94 -1.32 -4.85
C VAL A 220 3.34 -1.90 -4.78
N ALA A 221 3.83 -2.53 -5.85
CA ALA A 221 5.16 -3.16 -5.84
C ALA A 221 6.27 -2.22 -6.34
N SER A 222 6.20 -1.74 -7.58
CA SER A 222 7.24 -0.93 -8.22
C SER A 222 6.60 0.27 -8.93
N MET A 223 6.10 1.23 -8.15
CA MET A 223 5.33 2.35 -8.68
C MET A 223 5.74 3.70 -8.10
N GLU A 224 5.61 4.73 -8.93
CA GLU A 224 5.59 6.11 -8.45
C GLU A 224 4.19 6.44 -7.92
N LEU A 225 4.12 7.00 -6.72
CA LEU A 225 2.86 7.33 -6.07
C LEU A 225 2.84 8.82 -5.70
N GLY A 226 2.06 9.61 -6.42
CA GLY A 226 1.75 11.00 -6.06
C GLY A 226 0.37 11.09 -5.43
N VAL A 227 0.26 11.65 -4.22
CA VAL A 227 -1.03 11.84 -3.54
C VAL A 227 -1.15 13.27 -3.03
N ALA A 228 -1.97 14.06 -3.70
CA ALA A 228 -2.36 15.41 -3.28
C ALA A 228 -3.79 15.40 -2.75
N GLY A 229 -3.92 15.22 -1.43
CA GLY A 229 -5.20 15.10 -0.73
C GLY A 229 -5.35 13.82 0.09
N CYS A 230 -6.61 13.44 0.32
CA CYS A 230 -7.09 12.38 1.22
C CYS A 230 -7.09 12.76 2.71
N SER A 231 -8.17 12.41 3.41
CA SER A 231 -8.28 12.57 4.87
C SER A 231 -7.51 11.49 5.63
N LYS A 232 -7.30 10.35 4.99
CA LYS A 232 -6.48 9.24 5.49
C LYS A 232 -5.70 8.67 4.34
N LEU A 233 -4.40 8.45 4.53
CA LEU A 233 -3.54 7.79 3.57
C LEU A 233 -2.86 6.60 4.26
N ASP A 234 -2.97 5.42 3.67
CA ASP A 234 -2.16 4.25 4.03
C ASP A 234 -1.52 3.71 2.76
N ALA A 235 -0.24 4.02 2.55
CA ALA A 235 0.49 3.65 1.36
C ALA A 235 1.65 2.71 1.71
N MET A 236 1.72 1.59 0.98
CA MET A 236 2.82 0.65 1.04
C MET A 236 3.36 0.42 -0.36
N THR A 237 4.68 0.59 -0.52
CA THR A 237 5.41 0.27 -1.74
C THR A 237 6.66 -0.55 -1.46
N VAL A 238 7.04 -1.46 -2.36
CA VAL A 238 8.32 -2.20 -2.28
C VAL A 238 9.43 -1.35 -2.90
N ALA A 239 9.17 -0.81 -4.08
CA ALA A 239 10.10 -0.02 -4.85
C ALA A 239 9.40 1.20 -5.45
N GLY A 240 10.08 2.34 -5.45
CA GLY A 240 9.60 3.55 -6.10
C GLY A 240 9.36 4.71 -5.14
N SER A 241 9.10 5.87 -5.73
CA SER A 241 9.00 7.13 -4.99
C SER A 241 7.56 7.43 -4.60
N VAL A 242 7.36 7.90 -3.37
CA VAL A 242 6.06 8.34 -2.86
C VAL A 242 6.11 9.83 -2.59
N SER A 243 5.36 10.63 -3.33
CA SER A 243 5.15 12.06 -3.07
C SER A 243 3.77 12.27 -2.46
N VAL A 244 3.69 12.91 -1.29
CA VAL A 244 2.44 13.23 -0.62
C VAL A 244 2.36 14.72 -0.36
N THR A 245 1.30 15.36 -0.86
CA THR A 245 0.99 16.77 -0.59
C THR A 245 -0.24 16.84 0.31
N LEU A 246 -0.05 17.35 1.52
CA LEU A 246 -1.13 17.54 2.48
C LEU A 246 -1.88 18.85 2.17
N LEU A 247 -3.19 18.84 2.33
CA LEU A 247 -4.02 20.02 2.04
C LEU A 247 -4.27 20.84 3.32
N PRO A 248 -4.32 22.18 3.22
CA PRO A 248 -4.63 23.03 4.36
C PRO A 248 -6.06 22.78 4.86
N GLY A 249 -6.28 22.95 6.16
CA GLY A 249 -7.58 22.79 6.80
C GLY A 249 -8.08 21.35 6.93
N ILE A 250 -7.30 20.35 6.53
CA ILE A 250 -7.58 18.92 6.75
C ILE A 250 -6.69 18.42 7.88
N TRP A 251 -7.20 17.48 8.69
CA TRP A 251 -6.42 16.80 9.72
C TRP A 251 -6.09 15.37 9.26
N PRO A 252 -5.11 15.19 8.36
CA PRO A 252 -4.89 13.89 7.75
C PRO A 252 -4.20 12.93 8.73
N ASN A 253 -4.53 11.65 8.57
CA ASN A 253 -3.79 10.54 9.16
C ASN A 253 -3.05 9.79 8.06
N VAL A 254 -1.74 10.04 7.97
CA VAL A 254 -0.88 9.54 6.91
C VAL A 254 0.04 8.46 7.44
N ARG A 255 0.02 7.31 6.79
CA ARG A 255 0.98 6.23 6.97
C ARG A 255 1.58 5.89 5.62
N VAL A 256 2.90 6.02 5.50
CA VAL A 256 3.63 5.67 4.27
C VAL A 256 4.75 4.73 4.62
N ARG A 257 4.88 3.64 3.87
CA ARG A 257 5.94 2.64 4.02
C ARG A 257 6.52 2.37 2.64
N THR A 258 7.84 2.54 2.50
CA THR A 258 8.59 2.10 1.33
C THR A 258 9.75 1.22 1.77
N GLU A 259 10.09 0.19 1.00
CA GLU A 259 11.34 -0.54 1.24
C GLU A 259 12.50 0.13 0.52
N SER A 260 12.36 0.36 -0.78
CA SER A 260 13.39 0.99 -1.61
C SER A 260 12.82 2.15 -2.40
N GLY A 261 13.10 3.38 -1.95
CA GLY A 261 12.65 4.58 -2.66
C GLY A 261 12.55 5.82 -1.78
N ALA A 262 12.34 6.96 -2.43
CA ALA A 262 12.20 8.24 -1.77
C ALA A 262 10.75 8.48 -1.33
N ILE A 263 10.55 9.00 -0.13
CA ILE A 263 9.30 9.60 0.32
C ILE A 263 9.49 11.11 0.31
N VAL A 264 8.66 11.85 -0.40
CA VAL A 264 8.60 13.32 -0.38
C VAL A 264 7.28 13.73 0.26
N LEU A 265 7.33 14.55 1.30
CA LEU A 265 6.16 15.03 2.04
C LEU A 265 6.10 16.56 1.95
N SER A 266 5.12 17.09 1.24
CA SER A 266 4.83 18.52 1.20
C SER A 266 3.75 18.86 2.24
N VAL A 267 4.11 19.65 3.24
CA VAL A 267 3.26 19.99 4.39
C VAL A 267 2.90 21.47 4.32
N PRO A 268 1.60 21.85 4.40
CA PRO A 268 1.19 23.25 4.35
C PRO A 268 1.48 23.97 5.68
N PRO A 269 1.60 25.31 5.67
CA PRO A 269 1.67 26.11 6.89
C PRO A 269 0.50 25.82 7.84
N GLY A 270 0.77 25.78 9.15
CA GLY A 270 -0.27 25.53 10.16
C GLY A 270 -0.82 24.11 10.17
N PHE A 271 -0.07 23.14 9.64
CA PHE A 271 -0.47 21.74 9.60
C PHE A 271 -0.84 21.17 10.98
N ARG A 272 -1.99 20.48 11.03
CA ARG A 272 -2.45 19.71 12.19
C ARG A 272 -2.80 18.31 11.70
N GLY A 273 -2.15 17.28 12.23
CA GLY A 273 -2.40 15.91 11.77
C GLY A 273 -1.34 14.92 12.25
N ARG A 274 -1.48 13.67 11.82
CA ARG A 274 -0.50 12.63 12.18
C ARG A 274 0.12 12.07 10.92
N VAL A 275 1.44 12.08 10.86
CA VAL A 275 2.22 11.49 9.78
C VAL A 275 3.17 10.46 10.37
N HIS A 276 3.11 9.24 9.86
CA HIS A 276 4.04 8.17 10.17
C HIS A 276 4.63 7.66 8.86
N ALA A 277 5.87 8.04 8.55
CA ALA A 277 6.56 7.63 7.34
C ALA A 277 7.76 6.75 7.69
N ARG A 278 7.89 5.63 6.98
CA ARG A 278 8.99 4.69 7.17
C ARG A 278 9.59 4.30 5.82
N SER A 279 10.91 4.41 5.71
CA SER A 279 11.69 3.94 4.56
C SER A 279 12.79 2.98 5.05
N LEU A 280 13.05 1.91 4.31
CA LEU A 280 14.23 1.08 4.59
C LEU A 280 15.50 1.63 3.90
N GLU A 281 15.44 2.28 2.71
CA GLU A 281 16.62 2.77 1.90
C GLU A 281 16.54 4.23 1.25
N GLY A 282 17.64 5.06 1.30
CA GLY A 282 18.01 6.55 1.29
C GLY A 282 18.36 7.49 2.59
N ASN A 283 18.10 8.82 2.61
CA ASN A 283 18.31 9.76 3.76
C ASN A 283 17.09 10.62 4.27
N VAL A 284 16.90 10.86 5.59
CA VAL A 284 15.84 11.78 6.10
C VAL A 284 16.31 13.24 6.08
N LEU A 285 15.62 14.09 5.33
CA LEU A 285 15.74 15.55 5.30
C LEU A 285 14.44 16.16 5.81
N ASN A 286 14.48 16.78 6.99
CA ASN A 286 13.35 17.53 7.52
C ASN A 286 13.79 18.98 7.77
N PRO A 287 13.55 19.91 6.83
CA PRO A 287 13.88 21.31 6.96
C PRO A 287 12.89 22.08 7.84
N LEU A 288 11.86 21.41 8.37
CA LEU A 288 10.91 22.04 9.26
C LEU A 288 11.54 22.19 10.64
N ASP A 289 11.86 23.43 11.01
CA ASP A 289 12.09 23.79 12.40
C ASP A 289 10.90 23.33 13.23
N SER A 290 11.15 22.89 14.47
CA SER A 290 10.23 22.21 15.38
C SER A 290 9.01 23.03 15.86
N GLY A 291 8.50 23.96 15.05
CA GLY A 291 7.48 24.95 15.38
C GLY A 291 6.13 24.80 14.64
N PHE A 292 5.82 23.63 14.09
CA PHE A 292 4.45 23.36 13.64
C PHE A 292 3.60 22.96 14.85
N ASP A 293 2.39 23.56 14.97
CA ASP A 293 1.33 23.23 15.95
C ASP A 293 1.10 21.71 16.12
N GLU A 294 0.23 21.28 17.07
CA GLU A 294 -0.28 19.94 17.47
C GLU A 294 -0.07 18.68 16.59
N GLY A 295 0.30 18.79 15.31
CA GLY A 295 0.70 17.71 14.45
C GLY A 295 1.93 16.93 14.93
N ARG A 296 1.90 15.62 14.69
CA ARG A 296 2.97 14.68 15.04
C ARG A 296 3.52 14.03 13.78
N LEU A 297 4.80 14.25 13.53
CA LEU A 297 5.57 13.57 12.48
C LEU A 297 6.48 12.52 13.12
N GLU A 298 6.36 11.28 12.67
CA GLU A 298 7.26 10.18 13.01
C GLU A 298 7.88 9.66 11.72
N LEU A 299 9.18 9.91 11.56
CA LEU A 299 9.93 9.54 10.35
C LEU A 299 10.99 8.51 10.75
N GLN A 300 11.05 7.39 10.05
CA GLN A 300 12.04 6.33 10.30
C GLN A 300 12.71 5.93 8.99
N SER A 301 14.03 6.06 8.93
CA SER A 301 14.86 5.52 7.85
C SER A 301 15.95 4.64 8.40
N LEU A 302 16.15 3.46 7.81
CA LEU A 302 17.33 2.66 8.12
C LEU A 302 18.53 3.11 7.30
N SER A 303 18.36 3.06 5.99
CA SER A 303 19.30 3.59 5.03
C SER A 303 18.60 4.42 3.98
N GLY A 304 17.31 4.86 4.28
CA GLY A 304 16.03 5.49 3.68
C GLY A 304 15.79 6.98 3.23
N ARG A 305 15.36 7.40 1.99
CA ARG A 305 15.21 8.88 1.65
C ARG A 305 13.84 9.37 1.99
N ILE A 306 13.74 10.27 2.95
CA ILE A 306 12.49 10.93 3.34
C ILE A 306 12.75 12.43 3.32
N GLU A 307 12.19 13.16 2.37
CA GLU A 307 12.30 14.60 2.30
C GLU A 307 10.98 15.23 2.71
N VAL A 308 11.01 16.13 3.69
CA VAL A 308 9.87 16.97 4.05
C VAL A 308 10.10 18.35 3.46
N GLN A 309 9.07 18.98 2.94
CA GLN A 309 9.12 20.32 2.39
C GLN A 309 7.88 21.10 2.83
N THR A 310 8.01 22.40 3.02
CA THR A 310 6.84 23.27 3.10
C THR A 310 6.21 23.40 1.72
N SER A 311 4.89 23.19 1.63
CA SER A 311 4.18 23.61 0.42
C SER A 311 4.08 25.15 0.41
N PRO A 312 4.10 25.79 -0.78
CA PRO A 312 3.77 27.20 -0.89
C PRO A 312 2.35 27.50 -0.42
#